data_AF-A0ABD1CVI8-F1
#
_entry.id   AF-A0ABD1CVI8-F1
#
_cell.length_a   1.000
_cell.length_b   1.000
_cell.length_c   1.000
_cell.angle_alpha   90.00
_cell.angle_beta   90.00
_cell.angle_gamma   90.00
#
_symmetry.space_group_name_H-M   'P 1'
#
loop_
_entity.id
_entity.type
_entity.pdbx_description
1 polymer ?
#
loop_
_entity_poly.entity_id
_entity_poly.type
_entity_poly.pdbx_seq_one_letter_code
_entity_poly.pdbx_strand_id
1 'polypeptide(L)'
;MIERSLQIDANSSSSSSSRCAIRPTDLPTENRRWIRHPSFPTPMEEPKKVLKAMYVGAIEVNQPTGMEVLNEAIDKIVSTNPIENWDNVNVSVAPSMISVNSSDPDARLLCECRVRYLSFLGIGKNIRNCAFIMHTAQDKFVAHVFCCEPTSGALCKTVEAACKLRYQKCLDVHPEGSGRYSADSHTPGKGIGATLKNLMSSFSLKKDKASS
;
A
#
# COMPACT_ATOMS: atom_id res chain seq x y z
N MET A 1 64.23 -20.81 0.24
CA MET A 1 64.71 -19.95 -0.87
C MET A 1 63.77 -18.75 -0.94
N ILE A 2 64.22 -17.62 -0.34
CA ILE A 2 63.82 -16.20 -0.58
C ILE A 2 62.35 -15.87 -0.21
N GLU A 3 61.99 -15.41 1.00
CA GLU A 3 62.22 -14.10 1.65
C GLU A 3 62.03 -12.86 0.76
N ARG A 4 61.02 -12.03 1.07
CA ARG A 4 61.20 -10.58 1.34
C ARG A 4 59.93 -9.92 1.88
N SER A 5 60.00 -9.61 3.17
CA SER A 5 59.25 -8.56 3.87
C SER A 5 59.73 -7.18 3.41
N LEU A 6 58.84 -6.21 3.21
CA LEU A 6 59.05 -4.76 3.38
C LEU A 6 57.67 -4.15 3.64
N GLN A 7 57.32 -3.90 4.91
CA GLN A 7 57.55 -2.67 5.68
C GLN A 7 56.34 -1.71 5.58
N ILE A 8 55.64 -1.67 6.71
CA ILE A 8 54.72 -0.61 7.14
C ILE A 8 55.58 0.61 7.41
N ASP A 9 55.42 1.67 6.63
CA ASP A 9 55.86 3.01 7.01
C ASP A 9 54.64 3.92 7.10
N ALA A 10 54.33 4.30 8.34
CA ALA A 10 53.51 5.44 8.65
C ALA A 10 54.37 6.70 8.53
N ASN A 11 54.01 7.63 7.65
CA ASN A 11 54.37 9.03 7.85
C ASN A 11 53.19 9.93 7.49
N SER A 12 52.83 10.77 8.45
CA SER A 12 51.68 11.64 8.48
C SER A 12 51.87 12.89 7.61
N SER A 13 50.88 13.20 6.77
CA SER A 13 50.59 14.58 6.40
C SER A 13 49.07 14.77 6.26
N SER A 14 48.56 15.66 7.08
CA SER A 14 47.18 16.11 7.21
C SER A 14 46.55 16.54 5.89
N SER A 15 45.41 15.94 5.54
CA SER A 15 44.28 16.70 4.98
C SER A 15 42.98 15.99 5.31
N SER A 16 42.11 16.72 5.98
CA SER A 16 40.74 16.37 6.28
C SER A 16 39.96 16.12 5.00
N SER A 17 39.55 14.88 4.78
CA SER A 17 38.42 14.56 3.90
C SER A 17 37.87 13.21 4.33
N SER A 18 36.72 13.27 4.99
CA SER A 18 35.89 12.12 5.32
C SER A 18 35.64 11.33 4.04
N ARG A 19 36.34 10.21 3.87
CA ARG A 19 36.14 9.32 2.73
C ARG A 19 34.80 8.63 2.94
N CYS A 20 33.74 9.20 2.38
CA CYS A 20 32.48 8.49 2.20
C CYS A 20 32.77 7.24 1.35
N ALA A 21 32.27 6.09 1.79
CA ALA A 21 32.37 4.85 1.05
C ALA A 21 31.73 5.03 -0.32
N ILE A 22 32.52 4.91 -1.37
CA ILE A 22 32.08 4.93 -2.77
C ILE A 22 31.21 3.70 -2.96
N ARG A 23 29.92 3.91 -3.25
CA ARG A 23 28.99 2.81 -3.54
C ARG A 23 29.16 2.41 -5.02
N PRO A 24 28.91 1.14 -5.39
CA PRO A 24 29.11 0.65 -6.77
C PRO A 24 28.35 1.37 -7.89
N THR A 25 27.49 2.34 -7.56
CA THR A 25 26.69 3.14 -8.48
C THR A 25 27.26 4.52 -8.80
N ASP A 26 28.43 4.89 -8.26
CA ASP A 26 29.09 6.15 -8.61
C ASP A 26 29.74 6.05 -10.00
N LEU A 27 28.99 6.43 -11.03
CA LEU A 27 29.54 6.64 -12.37
C LEU A 27 30.43 7.90 -12.34
N PRO A 28 31.64 7.87 -12.95
CA PRO A 28 32.51 9.04 -12.98
C PRO A 28 31.80 10.21 -13.66
N THR A 29 31.57 11.28 -12.88
CA THR A 29 30.88 12.49 -13.29
C THR A 29 31.89 13.59 -13.61
N GLU A 30 32.81 13.30 -14.53
CA GLU A 30 33.61 14.36 -15.15
C GLU A 30 32.94 14.70 -16.49
N ASN A 31 32.53 15.96 -16.67
CA ASN A 31 32.03 16.57 -17.92
C ASN A 31 30.55 16.59 -18.33
N ARG A 32 29.54 16.28 -17.49
CA ARG A 32 28.14 16.62 -17.86
C ARG A 32 27.71 18.02 -17.39
N ARG A 33 27.57 18.93 -18.37
CA ARG A 33 26.73 20.14 -18.28
C ARG A 33 25.41 19.76 -17.59
N TRP A 34 25.04 20.55 -16.59
CA TRP A 34 23.87 20.37 -15.72
C TRP A 34 22.56 20.54 -16.49
N ILE A 35 22.25 19.61 -17.39
CA ILE A 35 20.88 19.38 -17.82
C ILE A 35 20.20 18.81 -16.58
N ARG A 36 19.27 19.58 -16.01
CA ARG A 36 18.35 19.13 -14.94
C ARG A 36 17.50 17.99 -15.48
N HIS A 37 18.10 16.80 -15.64
CA HIS A 37 17.35 15.59 -15.87
C HIS A 37 16.49 15.35 -14.63
N PRO A 38 15.18 15.09 -14.77
CA PRO A 38 14.41 14.59 -13.65
C PRO A 38 15.08 13.29 -13.21
N SER A 39 15.64 13.29 -12.01
CA SER A 39 16.16 12.07 -11.39
C SER A 39 15.03 11.06 -11.37
N PHE A 40 15.25 9.88 -11.96
CA PHE A 40 14.32 8.77 -11.79
C PHE A 40 14.10 8.59 -10.29
N PRO A 41 12.83 8.62 -9.81
CA PRO A 41 12.58 8.48 -8.39
C PRO A 41 13.19 7.17 -7.93
N THR A 42 14.10 7.26 -6.95
CA THR A 42 14.64 6.08 -6.29
C THR A 42 13.49 5.33 -5.63
N PRO A 43 13.41 3.99 -5.75
CA PRO A 43 12.36 3.22 -5.09
C PRO A 43 12.35 3.52 -3.59
N MET A 44 11.31 4.19 -3.11
CA MET A 44 11.11 4.43 -1.69
C MET A 44 10.22 3.31 -1.15
N GLU A 45 10.64 2.67 -0.06
CA GLU A 45 9.82 1.65 0.60
C GLU A 45 8.47 2.28 0.98
N GLU A 46 7.37 1.66 0.56
CA GLU A 46 6.05 2.14 0.92
C GLU A 46 5.83 1.99 2.43
N PRO A 47 5.17 2.95 3.10
CA PRO A 47 4.73 2.75 4.46
C PRO A 47 3.86 1.50 4.56
N LYS A 48 4.24 0.57 5.45
CA LYS A 48 3.51 -0.67 5.69
C LYS A 48 3.16 -0.83 7.16
N LYS A 49 1.97 -1.39 7.43
CA LYS A 49 1.53 -1.75 8.79
C LYS A 49 1.62 -3.27 8.94
N VAL A 50 2.25 -3.73 10.02
CA VAL A 50 2.34 -5.16 10.33
C VAL A 50 1.32 -5.51 11.42
N LEU A 51 0.57 -6.60 11.21
CA LEU A 51 -0.43 -7.12 12.12
C LEU A 51 -0.20 -8.61 12.36
N LYS A 52 -0.49 -9.09 13.56
CA LYS A 52 -0.44 -10.53 13.86
C LYS A 52 -1.78 -11.19 13.61
N ALA A 53 -1.76 -12.39 13.04
CA ALA A 53 -2.94 -13.22 12.82
C ALA A 53 -2.54 -14.71 12.76
N MET A 54 -3.52 -15.60 12.73
CA MET A 54 -3.37 -16.99 12.31
C MET A 54 -3.79 -17.11 10.85
N TYR A 55 -2.94 -17.67 10.00
CA TYR A 55 -3.29 -17.99 8.63
C TYR A 55 -3.87 -19.40 8.56
N VAL A 56 -5.14 -19.49 8.15
CA VAL A 56 -5.90 -20.74 8.07
C VAL A 56 -5.63 -21.47 6.76
N GLY A 57 -5.34 -20.70 5.70
CA GLY A 57 -4.98 -21.19 4.38
C GLY A 57 -5.63 -20.40 3.24
N ALA A 58 -5.61 -20.99 2.05
CA ALA A 58 -6.26 -20.45 0.86
C ALA A 58 -7.11 -21.51 0.15
N ILE A 59 -8.16 -21.06 -0.51
CA ILE A 59 -9.05 -21.91 -1.32
C ILE A 59 -9.54 -21.17 -2.56
N GLU A 60 -9.64 -21.88 -3.68
CA GLU A 60 -10.22 -21.36 -4.92
C GLU A 60 -11.74 -21.17 -4.75
N VAL A 61 -12.27 -20.08 -5.27
CA VAL A 61 -13.69 -19.72 -5.23
C VAL A 61 -14.20 -19.43 -6.64
N ASN A 62 -15.50 -19.66 -6.86
CA ASN A 62 -16.10 -19.56 -8.19
C ASN A 62 -16.49 -18.13 -8.60
N GLN A 63 -16.48 -17.19 -7.66
CA GLN A 63 -16.94 -15.81 -7.86
C GLN A 63 -15.98 -14.81 -7.21
N PRO A 64 -15.80 -13.61 -7.80
CA PRO A 64 -14.88 -12.61 -7.28
C PRO A 64 -15.36 -11.93 -5.99
N THR A 65 -16.67 -11.91 -5.75
CA THR A 65 -17.33 -11.14 -4.68
C THR A 65 -18.53 -11.89 -4.15
N GLY A 66 -18.97 -11.52 -2.94
CA GLY A 66 -20.18 -12.07 -2.32
C GLY A 66 -19.90 -12.52 -0.90
N MET A 67 -20.76 -12.13 0.05
CA MET A 67 -20.59 -12.56 1.45
C MET A 67 -20.85 -14.05 1.61
N GLU A 68 -21.75 -14.62 0.81
CA GLU A 68 -22.02 -16.05 0.74
C GLU A 68 -20.79 -16.83 0.28
N VAL A 69 -20.13 -16.38 -0.80
CA VAL A 69 -18.90 -16.99 -1.35
C VAL A 69 -17.77 -16.94 -0.31
N LEU A 70 -17.61 -15.78 0.33
CA LEU A 70 -16.60 -15.58 1.37
C LEU A 70 -16.85 -16.47 2.59
N ASN A 71 -18.09 -16.52 3.09
CA ASN A 71 -18.42 -17.34 4.25
C ASN A 71 -18.32 -18.83 3.94
N GLU A 72 -18.72 -19.28 2.75
CA GLU A 72 -18.54 -20.68 2.33
C GLU A 72 -17.05 -21.06 2.30
N ALA A 73 -16.19 -20.20 1.76
CA ALA A 73 -14.75 -20.41 1.75
C ALA A 73 -14.16 -20.50 3.17
N ILE A 74 -14.57 -19.60 4.07
CA ILE A 74 -14.16 -19.62 5.48
C ILE A 74 -14.63 -20.91 6.18
N ASP A 75 -15.92 -21.24 6.07
CA ASP A 75 -16.51 -22.40 6.74
C ASP A 75 -15.86 -23.71 6.24
N LYS A 76 -15.62 -23.80 4.92
CA LYS A 76 -14.96 -24.95 4.30
C LYS A 76 -13.51 -25.10 4.79
N ILE A 77 -12.71 -24.03 4.75
CA ILE A 77 -11.29 -24.16 5.09
C ILE A 77 -11.07 -24.38 6.59
N VAL A 78 -11.86 -23.74 7.44
CA VAL A 78 -11.78 -23.89 8.91
C VAL A 78 -12.22 -25.29 9.34
N SER A 79 -13.16 -25.91 8.63
CA SER A 79 -13.60 -27.28 8.93
C SER A 79 -12.62 -28.35 8.43
N THR A 80 -11.92 -28.11 7.31
CA THR A 80 -10.94 -29.06 6.77
C THR A 80 -9.54 -28.93 7.37
N ASN A 81 -9.15 -27.75 7.83
CA ASN A 81 -7.84 -27.50 8.42
C ASN A 81 -7.98 -27.37 9.95
N PRO A 82 -7.51 -28.36 10.73
CA PRO A 82 -7.52 -28.24 12.18
C PRO A 82 -6.58 -27.12 12.63
N ILE A 83 -6.88 -26.54 13.80
CA ILE A 83 -6.18 -25.35 14.32
C ILE A 83 -4.67 -25.55 14.51
N GLU A 84 -4.23 -26.78 14.76
CA GLU A 84 -2.83 -27.19 14.90
C GLU A 84 -2.02 -26.96 13.61
N ASN A 85 -2.70 -26.90 12.47
CA ASN A 85 -2.09 -26.70 11.16
C ASN A 85 -2.13 -25.23 10.71
N TRP A 86 -2.66 -24.32 11.51
CA TRP A 86 -2.73 -22.91 11.16
C TRP A 86 -1.39 -22.24 11.49
N ASP A 87 -0.88 -21.42 10.57
CA ASP A 87 0.40 -20.73 10.75
C ASP A 87 0.20 -19.44 11.56
N ASN A 88 1.03 -19.19 12.58
CA ASN A 88 1.12 -17.87 13.20
C ASN A 88 1.83 -16.91 12.24
N VAL A 89 1.21 -15.80 11.85
CA VAL A 89 1.73 -14.93 10.78
C VAL A 89 1.82 -13.45 11.15
N ASN A 90 2.79 -12.79 10.52
CA ASN A 90 2.88 -11.34 10.39
C ASN A 90 2.32 -10.93 9.02
N VAL A 91 1.19 -10.23 9.02
CA VAL A 91 0.55 -9.68 7.84
C VAL A 91 1.01 -8.24 7.65
N SER A 92 1.89 -8.01 6.68
CA SER A 92 2.37 -6.67 6.32
C SER A 92 1.50 -6.09 5.23
N VAL A 93 0.85 -4.97 5.51
CA VAL A 93 -0.11 -4.32 4.61
C VAL A 93 0.45 -2.97 4.15
N ALA A 94 0.76 -2.86 2.86
CA ALA A 94 1.12 -1.64 2.16
C ALA A 94 0.07 -1.32 1.07
N PRO A 95 -0.04 -0.07 0.57
CA PRO A 95 -0.98 0.27 -0.49
C PRO A 95 -0.83 -0.57 -1.76
N SER A 96 0.39 -0.97 -2.13
CA SER A 96 0.61 -1.81 -3.32
C SER A 96 0.40 -3.30 -3.08
N MET A 97 0.67 -3.78 -1.86
CA MET A 97 0.92 -5.19 -1.59
C MET A 97 0.64 -5.57 -0.14
N ILE A 98 0.10 -6.77 0.04
CA ILE A 98 -0.04 -7.46 1.31
C ILE A 98 0.89 -8.68 1.27
N SER A 99 1.79 -8.80 2.24
CA SER A 99 2.62 -10.00 2.40
C SER A 99 2.25 -10.71 3.70
N VAL A 100 2.20 -12.03 3.63
CA VAL A 100 1.94 -12.90 4.78
C VAL A 100 3.18 -13.72 5.03
N ASN A 101 3.86 -13.45 6.14
CA ASN A 101 5.08 -14.13 6.54
C ASN A 101 4.80 -14.93 7.81
N SER A 102 5.41 -16.11 7.94
CA SER A 102 5.44 -16.83 9.21
C SER A 102 6.02 -15.93 10.31
N SER A 103 5.55 -16.13 11.54
CA SER A 103 6.04 -15.42 12.73
C SER A 103 7.27 -16.10 13.33
N ASP A 104 7.69 -17.23 12.77
CA ASP A 104 8.95 -17.88 13.12
C ASP A 104 10.17 -17.00 12.77
N PRO A 105 11.36 -17.29 13.32
CA PRO A 105 12.58 -16.53 13.05
C PRO A 105 12.98 -16.50 11.56
N ASP A 106 12.57 -17.51 10.78
CA ASP A 106 12.88 -17.62 9.36
C ASP A 106 11.97 -16.72 8.50
N ALA A 107 10.89 -16.17 9.07
CA ALA A 107 9.95 -15.26 8.44
C ALA A 107 9.47 -15.71 7.06
N ARG A 108 9.28 -17.03 6.89
CA ARG A 108 8.96 -17.66 5.59
C ARG A 108 7.75 -16.99 4.94
N LEU A 109 7.90 -16.54 3.70
CA LEU A 109 6.80 -15.96 2.93
C LEU A 109 5.79 -17.05 2.56
N LEU A 110 4.55 -16.91 3.01
CA LEU A 110 3.45 -17.83 2.72
C LEU A 110 2.65 -17.40 1.50
N CYS A 111 2.36 -16.11 1.39
CA CYS A 111 1.74 -15.55 0.19
C CYS A 111 2.00 -14.05 0.03
N GLU A 112 1.92 -13.60 -1.21
CA GLU A 112 2.03 -12.21 -1.61
C GLU A 112 0.79 -11.84 -2.44
N CYS A 113 0.02 -10.88 -1.94
CA CYS A 113 -1.26 -10.49 -2.51
C CYS A 113 -1.18 -9.03 -2.94
N ARG A 114 -1.24 -8.75 -4.24
CA ARG A 114 -1.27 -7.35 -4.71
C ARG A 114 -2.65 -6.75 -4.48
N VAL A 115 -2.68 -5.58 -3.83
CA VAL A 115 -3.92 -4.89 -3.45
C VAL A 115 -4.82 -4.61 -4.65
N ARG A 116 -4.22 -4.32 -5.82
CA ARG A 116 -4.98 -4.05 -7.07
C ARG A 116 -5.82 -5.23 -7.57
N TYR A 117 -5.54 -6.44 -7.11
CA TYR A 117 -6.24 -7.65 -7.52
C TYR A 117 -7.22 -8.16 -6.45
N LEU A 118 -7.31 -7.46 -5.31
CA LEU A 118 -8.35 -7.74 -4.33
C LEU A 118 -9.70 -7.38 -4.93
N SER A 119 -10.58 -8.36 -5.00
CA SER A 119 -11.95 -8.19 -5.49
C SER A 119 -12.94 -8.06 -4.33
N PHE A 120 -12.66 -8.69 -3.19
CA PHE A 120 -13.56 -8.68 -2.04
C PHE A 120 -12.80 -8.84 -0.71
N LEU A 121 -13.35 -8.26 0.36
CA LEU A 121 -12.84 -8.35 1.72
C LEU A 121 -14.02 -8.40 2.67
N GLY A 122 -13.99 -9.30 3.66
CA GLY A 122 -15.07 -9.43 4.62
C GLY A 122 -14.67 -10.16 5.90
N ILE A 123 -15.39 -9.84 6.97
CA ILE A 123 -15.38 -10.60 8.22
C ILE A 123 -16.45 -11.69 8.09
N GLY A 124 -16.10 -12.93 8.44
CA GLY A 124 -17.02 -14.05 8.38
C GLY A 124 -18.09 -14.00 9.46
N LYS A 125 -18.95 -15.02 9.51
CA LYS A 125 -19.98 -15.20 10.56
C LYS A 125 -19.38 -15.14 11.97
N ASN A 126 -18.20 -15.74 12.15
CA ASN A 126 -17.40 -15.56 13.36
C ASN A 126 -16.53 -14.30 13.21
N ILE A 127 -16.67 -13.36 14.13
CA ILE A 127 -15.95 -12.07 14.13
C ILE A 127 -14.43 -12.19 14.19
N ARG A 128 -13.92 -13.36 14.59
CA ARG A 128 -12.48 -13.67 14.59
C ARG A 128 -11.96 -14.13 13.24
N ASN A 129 -12.85 -14.56 12.34
CA ASN A 129 -12.46 -15.03 11.02
C ASN A 129 -12.72 -13.93 10.00
N CYS A 130 -11.77 -13.72 9.10
CA CYS A 130 -11.95 -12.87 7.93
C CYS A 130 -11.26 -13.48 6.73
N ALA A 131 -11.63 -12.99 5.56
CA ALA A 131 -10.98 -13.36 4.33
C ALA A 131 -10.97 -12.20 3.36
N PHE A 132 -10.05 -12.29 2.40
CA PHE A 132 -10.16 -11.51 1.18
C PHE A 132 -10.05 -12.44 -0.03
N ILE A 133 -10.70 -12.05 -1.12
CA ILE A 133 -10.68 -12.73 -2.41
C ILE A 133 -9.80 -11.90 -3.34
N MET A 134 -8.91 -12.58 -4.06
CA MET A 134 -8.11 -11.95 -5.09
C MET A 134 -8.18 -12.70 -6.42
N HIS A 135 -8.08 -11.95 -7.52
CA HIS A 135 -7.87 -12.50 -8.84
C HIS A 135 -6.39 -12.85 -9.05
N THR A 136 -6.16 -14.05 -9.58
CA THR A 136 -4.81 -14.58 -9.81
C THR A 136 -4.47 -14.51 -11.30
N ALA A 137 -3.17 -14.65 -11.62
CA ALA A 137 -2.71 -14.67 -13.01
C ALA A 137 -3.23 -15.86 -13.84
N GLN A 138 -3.77 -16.89 -13.18
CA GLN A 138 -4.36 -18.07 -13.81
C GLN A 138 -5.85 -17.89 -14.13
N ASP A 139 -6.35 -16.66 -14.06
CA ASP A 139 -7.78 -16.33 -14.22
C ASP A 139 -8.71 -17.01 -13.23
N LYS A 140 -8.19 -17.24 -12.01
CA LYS A 140 -8.93 -17.85 -10.89
C LYS A 140 -9.07 -16.88 -9.74
N PHE A 141 -10.10 -17.07 -8.92
CA PHE A 141 -10.28 -16.35 -7.67
C PHE A 141 -9.85 -17.21 -6.48
N VAL A 142 -9.04 -16.65 -5.60
CA VAL A 142 -8.54 -17.34 -4.40
C VAL A 142 -8.90 -16.52 -3.17
N ALA A 143 -9.56 -17.17 -2.21
CA ALA A 143 -9.85 -16.63 -0.90
C ALA A 143 -8.71 -16.99 0.06
N HIS A 144 -8.11 -16.00 0.69
CA HIS A 144 -7.13 -16.17 1.78
C HIS A 144 -7.83 -15.93 3.11
N VAL A 145 -7.75 -16.91 4.02
CA VAL A 145 -8.51 -16.90 5.28
C VAL A 145 -7.59 -16.73 6.48
N PHE A 146 -7.99 -15.84 7.38
CA PHE A 146 -7.26 -15.48 8.60
C PHE A 146 -8.17 -15.57 9.81
N CYS A 147 -7.62 -16.01 10.93
CA CYS A 147 -8.22 -15.90 12.25
C CYS A 147 -7.43 -14.87 13.09
N CYS A 148 -8.11 -13.96 13.78
CA CYS A 148 -7.53 -12.88 14.57
C CYS A 148 -8.15 -12.81 15.96
N GLU A 149 -7.34 -12.47 16.96
CA GLU A 149 -7.80 -12.25 18.33
C GLU A 149 -7.61 -10.79 18.76
N PRO A 150 -8.58 -10.17 19.44
CA PRO A 150 -9.90 -10.70 19.78
C PRO A 150 -10.90 -10.66 18.60
N THR A 151 -10.63 -9.87 17.55
CA THR A 151 -11.49 -9.76 16.35
C THR A 151 -10.67 -9.48 15.10
N SER A 152 -11.22 -9.75 13.92
CA SER A 152 -10.60 -9.42 12.62
C SER A 152 -10.71 -7.95 12.20
N GLY A 153 -11.34 -7.11 13.02
CA GLY A 153 -11.65 -5.72 12.66
C GLY A 153 -10.40 -4.91 12.32
N ALA A 154 -9.32 -5.04 13.09
CA ALA A 154 -8.08 -4.31 12.87
C ALA A 154 -7.41 -4.69 11.52
N LEU A 155 -7.39 -5.99 11.19
CA LEU A 155 -6.86 -6.47 9.92
C LEU A 155 -7.69 -5.97 8.75
N CYS A 156 -9.00 -6.17 8.79
CA CYS A 156 -9.89 -5.71 7.73
C CYS A 156 -9.82 -4.19 7.53
N LYS A 157 -9.80 -3.39 8.60
CA LYS A 157 -9.67 -1.93 8.50
C LYS A 157 -8.34 -1.48 7.89
N THR A 158 -7.26 -2.19 8.20
CA THR A 158 -5.95 -1.89 7.65
C THR A 158 -5.89 -2.21 6.15
N VAL A 159 -6.45 -3.34 5.73
CA VAL A 159 -6.58 -3.70 4.31
C VAL A 159 -7.49 -2.72 3.57
N GLU A 160 -8.64 -2.36 4.16
CA GLU A 160 -9.56 -1.36 3.61
C GLU A 160 -8.85 -0.01 3.37
N ALA A 161 -8.07 0.45 4.34
CA ALA A 161 -7.29 1.68 4.22
C ALA A 161 -6.23 1.59 3.10
N ALA A 162 -5.55 0.45 2.98
CA ALA A 162 -4.59 0.22 1.89
C ALA A 162 -5.26 0.25 0.50
N CYS A 163 -6.42 -0.40 0.35
CA CYS A 163 -7.21 -0.33 -0.88
C CYS A 163 -7.59 1.11 -1.23
N LYS A 164 -8.07 1.89 -0.25
CA LYS A 164 -8.42 3.30 -0.43
C LYS A 164 -7.22 4.15 -0.84
N LEU A 165 -6.07 3.99 -0.17
CA LEU A 165 -4.84 4.71 -0.52
C LEU A 165 -4.35 4.34 -1.92
N ARG A 166 -4.46 3.07 -2.32
CA ARG A 166 -4.07 2.63 -3.65
C ARG A 166 -4.94 3.23 -4.73
N TYR A 167 -6.26 3.26 -4.48
CA TYR A 167 -7.23 3.90 -5.37
C TYR A 167 -6.96 5.41 -5.50
N GLN A 168 -6.74 6.10 -4.38
CA GLN A 168 -6.42 7.53 -4.36
C GLN A 168 -5.16 7.85 -5.17
N LYS A 169 -4.06 7.08 -4.99
CA LYS A 169 -2.81 7.26 -5.76
C LYS A 169 -3.03 7.16 -7.27
N CYS A 170 -4.00 6.36 -7.74
CA CYS A 170 -4.31 6.26 -9.17
C CYS A 170 -5.12 7.46 -9.68
N LEU A 171 -5.95 8.06 -8.83
CA LEU A 171 -6.72 9.26 -9.18
C LEU A 171 -5.84 10.50 -9.23
N ASP A 172 -4.90 10.65 -8.29
CA ASP A 172 -4.04 11.84 -8.17
C ASP A 172 -3.09 12.02 -9.37
N VAL A 173 -2.80 10.95 -10.12
CA VAL A 173 -2.01 11.01 -11.37
C VAL A 173 -2.83 11.58 -12.55
N HIS A 174 -4.16 11.63 -12.41
CA HIS A 174 -5.08 12.20 -13.40
C HIS A 174 -5.92 13.35 -12.81
N PRO A 175 -5.30 14.47 -12.40
CA PRO A 175 -6.03 15.59 -11.80
C PRO A 175 -7.08 16.21 -12.74
N GLU A 176 -6.90 16.07 -14.07
CA GLU A 176 -7.75 16.66 -15.11
C GLU A 176 -9.03 15.84 -15.46
N GLY A 177 -9.40 14.83 -14.66
CA GLY A 177 -10.52 13.93 -14.96
C GLY A 177 -11.76 14.05 -14.08
N SER A 178 -11.75 14.81 -12.98
CA SER A 178 -12.86 14.81 -12.01
C SER A 178 -14.06 15.71 -12.39
N GLY A 179 -14.03 16.33 -13.56
CA GLY A 179 -15.17 17.06 -14.13
C GLY A 179 -15.75 16.36 -15.35
N ARG A 180 -16.49 15.24 -15.17
CA ARG A 180 -17.54 14.69 -16.08
C ARG A 180 -17.90 13.23 -15.75
N TYR A 181 -18.38 12.96 -14.54
CA TYR A 181 -19.32 11.86 -14.33
C TYR A 181 -20.44 12.34 -13.38
N SER A 182 -21.02 13.49 -13.70
CA SER A 182 -22.43 13.71 -13.37
C SER A 182 -23.22 12.92 -14.41
N ALA A 183 -24.02 11.97 -13.92
CA ALA A 183 -24.98 11.25 -14.74
C ALA A 183 -25.86 12.27 -15.50
N ASP A 184 -25.67 12.33 -16.81
CA ASP A 184 -26.52 13.07 -17.71
C ASP A 184 -27.79 12.23 -17.92
N SER A 185 -28.77 12.46 -17.05
CA SER A 185 -30.15 12.11 -17.34
C SER A 185 -30.63 13.02 -18.49
N HIS A 186 -30.87 12.41 -19.64
CA HIS A 186 -31.52 13.03 -20.78
C HIS A 186 -32.71 13.91 -20.36
N THR A 187 -32.56 15.23 -20.51
CA THR A 187 -33.69 16.14 -20.74
C THR A 187 -33.27 17.22 -21.73
N PRO A 188 -33.97 17.41 -22.86
CA PRO A 188 -33.62 18.42 -23.84
C PRO A 188 -34.28 19.76 -23.46
N GLY A 189 -33.49 20.81 -23.29
CA GLY A 189 -34.04 22.16 -23.13
C GLY A 189 -32.98 23.25 -22.98
N LYS A 190 -32.82 24.07 -24.04
CA LYS A 190 -32.55 25.53 -24.07
C LYS A 190 -31.76 26.10 -22.86
N GLY A 191 -30.57 26.68 -22.94
CA GLY A 191 -29.87 27.42 -23.98
C GLY A 191 -29.09 28.59 -23.33
N ILE A 192 -28.18 29.19 -24.08
CA ILE A 192 -27.66 30.57 -23.98
C ILE A 192 -26.69 30.92 -22.84
N GLY A 193 -25.45 31.30 -23.21
CA GLY A 193 -24.80 32.48 -22.63
C GLY A 193 -23.54 32.26 -21.79
N ALA A 194 -22.38 32.39 -22.41
CA ALA A 194 -21.13 32.76 -21.73
C ALA A 194 -21.16 34.25 -21.37
N THR A 195 -20.91 34.65 -20.11
CA THR A 195 -20.46 36.02 -19.70
C THR A 195 -19.99 35.96 -18.23
N LEU A 196 -18.68 35.90 -17.95
CA LEU A 196 -17.81 37.00 -17.50
C LEU A 196 -18.17 37.71 -16.18
N LYS A 197 -17.22 37.57 -15.22
CA LYS A 197 -16.60 38.58 -14.33
C LYS A 197 -17.30 39.03 -13.04
N ASN A 198 -16.50 38.91 -11.96
CA ASN A 198 -16.31 39.80 -10.80
C ASN A 198 -17.44 40.75 -10.37
N LEU A 199 -17.82 40.63 -9.10
CA LEU A 199 -18.22 41.74 -8.20
C LEU A 199 -17.82 41.31 -6.78
N MET A 200 -16.63 41.70 -6.33
CA MET A 200 -16.38 42.86 -5.47
C MET A 200 -16.76 42.66 -4.00
N SER A 201 -15.71 42.66 -3.20
CA SER A 201 -15.59 43.18 -1.84
C SER A 201 -16.72 44.15 -1.42
N SER A 202 -17.40 43.83 -0.33
CA SER A 202 -17.98 44.86 0.53
C SER A 202 -17.83 44.48 2.00
N PHE A 203 -17.15 45.38 2.68
CA PHE A 203 -16.90 45.54 4.09
C PHE A 203 -18.21 45.66 4.89
N SER A 204 -18.23 45.13 6.12
CA SER A 204 -18.73 45.91 7.27
C SER A 204 -18.30 45.28 8.59
N LEU A 205 -17.60 46.13 9.36
CA LEU A 205 -17.34 46.00 10.78
C LEU A 205 -18.67 45.93 11.55
N LYS A 206 -18.69 45.18 12.66
CA LYS A 206 -19.34 45.68 13.87
C LYS A 206 -18.63 45.15 15.12
N LYS A 207 -17.96 46.08 15.79
CA LYS A 207 -17.34 45.98 17.11
C LYS A 207 -18.26 46.78 18.02
N ASP A 208 -18.81 46.15 19.06
CA ASP A 208 -19.47 46.88 20.15
C ASP A 208 -18.98 46.33 21.50
N LYS A 209 -18.39 47.24 22.29
CA LYS A 209 -17.97 47.10 23.70
C LYS A 209 -18.41 48.38 24.41
N ALA A 210 -19.27 48.26 25.41
CA ALA A 210 -19.46 49.18 26.57
C ALA A 210 -20.71 48.68 27.34
N SER A 211 -20.59 48.10 28.54
CA SER A 211 -20.44 48.73 29.86
C SER A 211 -21.67 49.53 30.31
N SER A 212 -22.42 48.93 31.25
CA SER A 212 -22.89 49.54 32.50
C SER A 212 -23.06 48.43 33.52
#